data_AF-A0AAE8MK01-F1
#
_entry.id   AF-A0AAE8MK01-F1
#
_cell.length_a   1.000
_cell.length_b   1.000
_cell.length_c   1.000
_cell.angle_alpha   90.00
_cell.angle_beta   90.00
_cell.angle_gamma   90.00
#
_symmetry.space_group_name_H-M   'P 1'
#
loop_
_entity.id
_entity.type
_entity.pdbx_description
1 polymer ?
#
loop_
_entity_poly.entity_id
_entity_poly.type
_entity_poly.pdbx_seq_one_letter_code
_entity_poly.pdbx_strand_id
1 'polypeptide(L)'
;MAAARQRRILLDVSDNVPPIRDEKRPVCEEWLQSIDFLAPGKDQGVWITIVQNWEQFLKETKTKITGSGASRRHIQGPAAKKREAIKQAFWERVDGLEALSERWPAKARRIINQTAKGPNAGPFELLAAIWDLEKRRRYQSMWTSMICFLVWAINNDRESLEDMGLELDEAVKEDILDIGMVAVAPASSWFMGDDTPEDLIQAFLTKLITDESVIARKNPLLWWICILV
;
A
#
# COMPACT_ATOMS: atom_id res chain seq x y z
N MET A 1 3.36 20.20 36.76
CA MET A 1 2.90 20.16 35.35
C MET A 1 2.71 18.70 34.96
N ALA A 2 1.45 18.25 34.82
CA ALA A 2 1.13 16.86 34.53
C ALA A 2 1.13 16.63 33.00
N ALA A 3 1.95 15.70 32.53
CA ALA A 3 2.01 15.30 31.13
C ALA A 3 0.68 14.63 30.73
N ALA A 4 0.04 15.16 29.68
CA ALA A 4 -1.16 14.57 29.12
C ALA A 4 -0.84 13.17 28.55
N ARG A 5 -1.33 12.13 29.23
CA ARG A 5 -1.26 10.75 28.76
C ARG A 5 -2.08 10.64 27.48
N GLN A 6 -1.39 10.48 26.35
CA GLN A 6 -2.00 10.24 25.05
C GLN A 6 -2.86 8.97 25.15
N ARG A 7 -4.18 9.13 25.20
CA ARG A 7 -5.13 8.01 25.20
C ARG A 7 -5.04 7.35 23.82
N ARG A 8 -4.28 6.26 23.71
CA ARG A 8 -4.42 5.33 22.58
C ARG A 8 -5.82 4.73 22.66
N ILE A 9 -6.72 5.22 21.83
CA ILE A 9 -8.01 4.59 21.60
C ILE A 9 -7.71 3.27 20.86
N LEU A 10 -7.65 2.18 21.62
CA LEU A 10 -7.70 0.82 21.09
C LEU A 10 -9.16 0.56 20.69
N LEU A 11 -9.50 0.91 19.45
CA LEU A 11 -10.69 0.37 18.82
C LEU A 11 -10.36 -1.06 18.38
N ASP A 12 -11.11 -2.03 18.89
CA ASP A 12 -11.11 -3.40 18.43
C ASP A 12 -11.75 -3.41 17.03
N VAL A 13 -10.93 -3.46 15.99
CA VAL A 13 -11.36 -3.43 14.60
C VAL A 13 -11.25 -4.85 14.08
N SER A 14 -12.37 -5.41 13.64
CA SER A 14 -12.43 -6.67 12.92
C SER A 14 -11.56 -6.58 11.66
N ASP A 15 -10.43 -7.28 11.64
CA ASP A 15 -9.51 -7.42 10.50
C ASP A 15 -10.16 -8.09 9.26
N ASN A 16 -11.40 -8.59 9.40
CA ASN A 16 -12.08 -9.33 8.35
C ASN A 16 -12.79 -8.40 7.37
N VAL A 17 -12.10 -8.05 6.28
CA VAL A 17 -12.79 -7.69 5.04
C VAL A 17 -13.49 -8.95 4.54
N PRO A 18 -14.82 -8.96 4.38
CA PRO A 18 -15.51 -10.14 3.87
C PRO A 18 -14.99 -10.45 2.45
N PRO A 19 -14.76 -11.73 2.13
CA PRO A 19 -14.31 -12.12 0.79
C PRO A 19 -15.27 -11.60 -0.28
N ILE A 20 -14.74 -11.38 -1.49
CA ILE A 20 -15.56 -11.06 -2.66
C ILE A 20 -16.66 -12.11 -2.77
N ARG A 21 -17.90 -11.63 -2.90
CA ARG A 21 -19.06 -12.51 -3.15
C ARG A 21 -18.88 -13.17 -4.51
N ASP A 22 -19.19 -14.45 -4.62
CA ASP A 22 -19.03 -15.20 -5.88
C ASP A 22 -19.79 -14.54 -7.05
N GLU A 23 -20.92 -13.89 -6.77
CA GLU A 23 -21.71 -13.10 -7.73
C GLU A 23 -20.96 -11.91 -8.34
N LYS A 24 -19.98 -11.35 -7.63
CA LYS A 24 -19.17 -10.20 -8.07
C LYS A 24 -17.88 -10.62 -8.77
N ARG A 25 -17.50 -11.89 -8.67
CA ARG A 25 -16.27 -12.42 -9.29
C ARG A 25 -16.24 -12.22 -10.82
N PRO A 26 -17.32 -12.47 -11.58
CA PRO A 26 -17.31 -12.26 -13.03
C PRO A 26 -17.07 -10.80 -13.43
N VAL A 27 -17.58 -9.85 -12.65
CA VAL A 27 -17.39 -8.40 -12.90
C VAL A 27 -15.94 -8.00 -12.70
N CYS A 28 -15.28 -8.59 -11.70
CA CYS A 28 -13.87 -8.36 -11.40
C CYS A 28 -12.98 -8.96 -12.51
N GLU A 29 -13.27 -10.19 -12.93
CA GLU A 29 -12.59 -10.87 -14.03
C GLU A 29 -12.74 -10.12 -15.36
N GLU A 30 -13.95 -9.65 -15.70
CA GLU A 30 -14.22 -8.85 -16.89
C GLU A 30 -13.44 -7.52 -16.85
N TRP A 31 -13.39 -6.88 -15.69
CA TRP A 31 -12.62 -5.64 -15.54
C TRP A 31 -11.11 -5.88 -15.73
N LEU A 32 -10.53 -6.91 -15.10
CA LEU A 32 -9.11 -7.26 -15.25
C LEU A 32 -8.77 -7.58 -16.71
N GLN A 33 -9.64 -8.27 -17.43
CA GLN A 33 -9.49 -8.50 -18.87
C GLN A 33 -9.57 -7.20 -19.68
N SER A 34 -10.46 -6.28 -19.33
CA SER A 34 -10.64 -5.01 -20.05
C SER A 34 -9.43 -4.08 -20.00
N ILE A 35 -8.55 -4.27 -19.00
CA ILE A 35 -7.31 -3.50 -18.83
C ILE A 35 -6.07 -4.31 -19.24
N ASP A 36 -6.27 -5.46 -19.89
CA ASP A 36 -5.21 -6.40 -20.30
C ASP A 36 -4.25 -6.78 -19.16
N PHE A 37 -4.82 -6.94 -17.95
CA PHE A 37 -4.07 -7.42 -16.79
C PHE A 37 -4.03 -8.95 -16.75
N LEU A 38 -3.28 -9.50 -15.81
CA LEU A 38 -3.12 -10.94 -15.58
C LEU A 38 -4.50 -11.62 -15.54
N ALA A 39 -4.73 -12.54 -16.48
CA ALA A 39 -5.99 -13.27 -16.57
C ALA A 39 -5.87 -14.62 -15.83
N PRO A 40 -6.82 -14.96 -14.94
CA PRO A 40 -6.86 -16.26 -14.29
C PRO A 40 -6.75 -17.40 -15.32
N GLY A 41 -5.81 -18.34 -15.10
CA GLY A 41 -5.54 -19.46 -16.00
C GLY A 41 -4.56 -19.20 -17.15
N LYS A 42 -4.40 -17.96 -17.62
CA LYS A 42 -3.38 -17.59 -18.64
C LYS A 42 -2.06 -17.21 -17.98
N ASP A 43 -2.13 -16.40 -16.93
CA ASP A 43 -0.97 -15.85 -16.22
C ASP A 43 -0.77 -16.52 -14.85
N GLN A 44 -1.15 -17.79 -14.75
CA GLN A 44 -1.17 -18.54 -13.47
C GLN A 44 0.20 -18.57 -12.79
N GLY A 45 1.29 -18.64 -13.56
CA GLY A 45 2.65 -18.61 -13.03
C GLY A 45 2.96 -17.29 -12.31
N VAL A 46 2.65 -16.17 -12.96
CA VAL A 46 2.85 -14.83 -12.39
C VAL A 46 2.01 -14.66 -11.11
N TRP A 47 0.78 -15.16 -11.11
CA TRP A 47 -0.08 -15.11 -9.93
C TRP A 47 0.47 -15.91 -8.75
N ILE A 48 1.01 -17.11 -9.01
CA ILE A 48 1.66 -17.93 -7.98
C ILE A 48 2.86 -17.17 -7.39
N THR A 49 3.68 -16.53 -8.22
CA THR A 49 4.83 -15.72 -7.78
C THR A 49 4.38 -14.56 -6.89
N ILE A 50 3.34 -13.82 -7.29
CA ILE A 50 2.78 -12.72 -6.48
C ILE A 50 2.37 -13.21 -5.09
N VAL A 51 1.62 -14.31 -5.03
CA VAL A 51 1.14 -14.87 -3.75
C VAL A 51 2.31 -15.33 -2.88
N GLN A 52 3.29 -16.04 -3.45
CA GLN A 52 4.46 -16.52 -2.72
C GLN A 52 5.29 -15.36 -2.14
N ASN A 53 5.55 -14.33 -2.94
CA ASN A 53 6.28 -13.15 -2.50
C ASN A 53 5.51 -12.37 -1.43
N TRP A 54 4.19 -12.25 -1.57
CA TRP A 54 3.34 -11.63 -0.56
C TRP A 54 3.35 -12.40 0.77
N GLU A 55 3.23 -13.73 0.74
CA GLU A 55 3.33 -14.58 1.94
C GLU A 55 4.70 -14.44 2.62
N GLN A 56 5.77 -14.41 1.83
CA GLN A 56 7.13 -14.23 2.34
C GLN A 56 7.31 -12.83 2.97
N PHE A 57 6.82 -11.77 2.31
CA PHE A 57 6.79 -10.42 2.87
C PHE A 57 6.07 -10.38 4.22
N LEU A 58 4.88 -10.99 4.31
CA LEU A 58 4.12 -11.03 5.57
C LEU A 58 4.86 -11.77 6.67
N LYS A 59 5.55 -12.86 6.33
CA LYS A 59 6.36 -13.64 7.28
C LYS A 59 7.57 -12.86 7.80
N GLU A 60 8.30 -12.18 6.92
CA GLU A 60 9.53 -11.47 7.25
C GLU A 60 9.29 -10.13 7.96
N THR A 61 8.19 -9.46 7.62
CA THR A 61 7.83 -8.17 8.24
C THR A 61 6.97 -8.32 9.49
N LYS A 62 6.68 -9.55 9.92
CA LYS A 62 5.89 -9.82 11.13
C LYS A 62 6.63 -9.35 12.38
N THR A 63 6.03 -8.42 13.11
CA THR A 63 6.50 -8.06 14.46
C THR A 63 6.17 -9.18 15.43
N LYS A 64 7.18 -9.76 16.09
CA LYS A 64 6.96 -10.75 17.14
C LYS A 64 6.77 -10.02 18.46
N ILE A 65 5.66 -10.31 19.14
CA ILE A 65 5.37 -9.81 20.48
C ILE A 65 5.67 -10.93 21.46
N THR A 66 6.57 -10.69 22.41
CA THR A 66 6.92 -11.64 23.48
C THR A 66 6.57 -11.06 24.85
N GLY A 67 6.25 -11.93 25.81
CA GLY A 67 5.80 -11.53 27.15
C GLY A 67 4.32 -11.14 27.24
N SER A 68 3.83 -10.93 28.47
CA SER A 68 2.45 -10.55 28.76
C SER A 68 2.38 -9.29 29.64
N GLY A 69 1.28 -8.53 29.54
CA GLY A 69 1.05 -7.33 30.35
C GLY A 69 2.16 -6.28 30.19
N ALA A 70 2.71 -5.83 31.33
CA ALA A 70 3.80 -4.84 31.38
C ALA A 70 5.15 -5.34 30.82
N SER A 71 5.29 -6.64 30.61
CA SER A 71 6.52 -7.29 30.10
C SER A 71 6.55 -7.44 28.58
N ARG A 72 5.57 -6.84 27.89
CA ARG A 72 5.43 -6.96 26.43
C ARG A 72 6.65 -6.32 25.74
N ARG A 73 7.43 -7.14 25.02
CA ARG A 73 8.56 -6.71 24.20
C ARG A 73 8.24 -6.93 22.73
N HIS A 74 8.53 -5.92 21.92
CA HIS A 74 8.45 -6.01 20.46
C HIS A 74 9.81 -6.43 19.92
N ILE A 75 9.90 -7.61 19.33
CA ILE A 75 11.08 -8.09 18.63
C ILE A 75 10.81 -7.95 17.14
N GLN A 76 11.57 -7.07 16.50
CA GLN A 76 11.45 -6.76 15.08
C GLN A 76 12.77 -7.05 14.38
N GLY A 77 12.71 -7.85 13.31
CA GLY A 77 13.80 -7.97 12.35
C GLY A 77 13.95 -6.70 11.50
N PRO A 78 15.02 -6.57 10.71
CA PRO A 78 15.26 -5.40 9.87
C PRO A 78 14.09 -5.04 8.95
N ALA A 79 13.50 -6.03 8.26
CA ALA A 79 12.35 -5.84 7.38
C ALA A 79 11.11 -5.33 8.13
N ALA A 80 10.85 -5.84 9.34
CA ALA A 80 9.75 -5.38 10.20
C ALA A 80 9.96 -3.94 10.68
N LYS A 81 11.19 -3.54 11.02
CA LYS A 81 11.53 -2.16 11.38
C LYS A 81 11.33 -1.21 10.21
N LYS A 82 11.82 -1.58 9.02
CA LYS A 82 11.65 -0.80 7.80
C LYS A 82 10.17 -0.60 7.45
N ARG A 83 9.37 -1.67 7.51
CA ARG A 83 7.91 -1.59 7.33
C ARG A 83 7.24 -0.62 8.31
N GLU A 84 7.62 -0.66 9.58
CA GLU A 84 7.02 0.25 10.58
C GLU A 84 7.43 1.71 10.36
N ALA A 85 8.68 1.95 9.98
CA ALA A 85 9.15 3.31 9.68
C ALA A 85 8.45 3.90 8.44
N ILE A 86 8.28 3.14 7.36
CA ILE A 86 7.52 3.56 6.17
C ILE A 86 6.07 3.86 6.54
N LYS A 87 5.44 2.99 7.34
CA LYS A 87 4.06 3.21 7.81
C LYS A 87 3.95 4.51 8.62
N GLN A 88 4.91 4.76 9.51
CA GLN A 88 4.93 5.96 10.33
C GLN A 88 5.08 7.22 9.47
N ALA A 89 6.08 7.25 8.57
CA ALA A 89 6.30 8.37 7.66
C ALA A 89 5.08 8.65 6.76
N PHE A 90 4.47 7.59 6.22
CA PHE A 90 3.23 7.72 5.46
C PHE A 90 2.12 8.35 6.32
N TRP A 91 1.92 7.90 7.56
CA TRP A 91 0.89 8.47 8.44
C TRP A 91 1.17 9.92 8.84
N GLU A 92 2.43 10.29 9.09
CA GLU A 92 2.78 11.64 9.52
C GLU A 92 2.54 12.70 8.44
N ARG A 93 2.67 12.32 7.15
CA ARG A 93 2.54 13.26 6.02
C ARG A 93 1.27 13.08 5.19
N VAL A 94 0.93 11.84 4.84
CA VAL A 94 -0.12 11.54 3.85
C VAL A 94 -1.51 11.46 4.49
N ASP A 95 -1.63 11.10 5.78
CA ASP A 95 -2.93 11.09 6.49
C ASP A 95 -3.57 12.48 6.51
N GLY A 96 -2.76 13.55 6.54
CA GLY A 96 -3.24 14.93 6.51
C GLY A 96 -3.59 15.46 5.11
N LEU A 97 -3.24 14.76 4.03
CA LEU A 97 -3.40 15.21 2.65
C LEU A 97 -4.66 14.62 2.00
N GLU A 98 -5.84 15.03 2.49
CA GLU A 98 -7.15 14.61 1.95
C GLU A 98 -7.28 14.86 0.43
N ALA A 99 -6.56 15.86 -0.11
CA ALA A 99 -6.51 16.20 -1.54
C ALA A 99 -5.88 15.13 -2.43
N LEU A 100 -5.04 14.22 -1.92
CA LEU A 100 -4.47 13.14 -2.73
C LEU A 100 -5.53 12.11 -3.14
N SER A 101 -6.61 11.99 -2.37
CA SER A 101 -7.76 11.14 -2.73
C SER A 101 -8.59 11.69 -3.89
N GLU A 102 -8.59 13.01 -4.10
CA GLU A 102 -9.29 13.66 -5.21
C GLU A 102 -8.59 13.46 -6.56
N ARG A 103 -7.27 13.20 -6.52
CA ARG A 103 -6.42 13.04 -7.71
C ARG A 103 -6.51 11.66 -8.37
N TRP A 104 -7.19 10.70 -7.75
CA TRP A 104 -7.42 9.40 -8.37
C TRP A 104 -8.22 9.55 -9.67
N PRO A 105 -7.91 8.76 -10.72
CA PRO A 105 -8.77 8.65 -11.89
C PRO A 105 -10.21 8.33 -11.47
N ALA A 106 -11.17 9.13 -11.93
CA ALA A 106 -12.57 9.02 -11.51
C ALA A 106 -13.14 7.60 -11.74
N LYS A 107 -12.63 6.88 -12.73
CA LYS A 107 -12.98 5.48 -13.03
C LYS A 107 -12.56 4.53 -11.90
N ALA A 108 -11.34 4.64 -11.37
CA ALA A 108 -10.85 3.81 -10.26
C ALA A 108 -11.63 4.08 -8.97
N ARG A 109 -11.92 5.38 -8.69
CA ARG A 109 -12.76 5.78 -7.54
C ARG A 109 -14.17 5.20 -7.62
N ARG A 110 -14.76 5.23 -8.82
CA ARG A 110 -16.10 4.67 -9.07
C ARG A 110 -16.10 3.16 -8.87
N ILE A 111 -15.14 2.43 -9.41
CA ILE A 111 -15.04 0.97 -9.26
C ILE A 111 -14.94 0.58 -7.78
N ILE A 112 -14.06 1.22 -7.01
CA ILE A 112 -13.92 0.89 -5.57
C ILE A 112 -15.18 1.22 -4.78
N ASN A 113 -15.80 2.37 -5.05
CA ASN A 113 -17.08 2.72 -4.44
C ASN A 113 -18.19 1.73 -4.82
N GLN A 114 -18.22 1.26 -6.06
CA GLN A 114 -19.20 0.29 -6.53
C GLN A 114 -19.00 -1.08 -5.87
N THR A 115 -17.76 -1.50 -5.68
CA THR A 115 -17.43 -2.73 -4.95
C THR A 115 -17.93 -2.66 -3.50
N ALA A 116 -17.77 -1.52 -2.84
CA ALA A 116 -18.15 -1.33 -1.43
C ALA A 116 -19.65 -0.98 -1.22
N LYS A 117 -20.24 -0.15 -2.08
CA LYS A 117 -21.58 0.46 -1.90
C LYS A 117 -22.62 0.02 -2.94
N GLY A 118 -22.22 -0.75 -3.95
CA GLY A 118 -23.12 -1.26 -5.01
C GLY A 118 -23.02 -0.48 -6.34
N PRO A 119 -23.63 -1.01 -7.42
CA PRO A 119 -23.36 -0.58 -8.81
C PRO A 119 -23.74 0.88 -9.11
N ASN A 120 -24.65 1.47 -8.34
CA ASN A 120 -25.09 2.86 -8.52
C ASN A 120 -24.19 3.88 -7.79
N ALA A 121 -23.12 3.43 -7.14
CA ALA A 121 -22.24 4.33 -6.40
C ALA A 121 -21.43 5.21 -7.37
N GLY A 122 -21.50 6.53 -7.17
CA GLY A 122 -20.70 7.50 -7.89
C GLY A 122 -19.20 7.41 -7.56
N PRO A 123 -18.34 8.12 -8.31
CA PRO A 123 -16.95 8.29 -7.92
C PRO A 123 -16.86 8.88 -6.51
N PHE A 124 -15.84 8.48 -5.77
CA PHE A 124 -15.56 8.98 -4.43
C PHE A 124 -15.29 10.49 -4.48
N GLU A 125 -16.10 11.29 -3.79
CA GLU A 125 -16.09 12.76 -3.95
C GLU A 125 -15.51 13.56 -2.78
N LEU A 126 -15.33 13.02 -1.56
CA LEU A 126 -14.64 13.71 -0.46
C LEU A 126 -14.32 12.75 0.71
N LEU A 127 -13.09 12.82 1.27
CA LEU A 127 -12.74 12.15 2.52
C LEU A 127 -13.31 12.87 3.76
N ALA A 128 -13.73 14.13 3.67
CA ALA A 128 -13.91 15.10 4.77
C ALA A 128 -14.80 14.71 5.98
N ALA A 129 -15.62 13.65 5.93
CA ALA A 129 -16.43 13.28 7.09
C ALA A 129 -15.63 12.38 8.05
N ILE A 130 -15.48 12.80 9.32
CA ILE A 130 -14.98 11.98 10.45
C ILE A 130 -15.69 10.62 10.52
N TRP A 131 -16.93 10.56 10.04
CA TRP A 131 -17.77 9.36 9.96
C TRP A 131 -17.31 8.29 8.96
N ASP A 132 -16.36 8.60 8.06
CA ASP A 132 -15.79 7.65 7.09
C ASP A 132 -14.38 7.14 7.49
N LEU A 133 -14.00 7.29 8.76
CA LEU A 133 -12.72 6.85 9.35
C LEU A 133 -12.30 5.42 8.98
N GLU A 134 -13.23 4.46 8.97
CA GLU A 134 -12.92 3.08 8.59
C GLU A 134 -12.51 2.95 7.11
N LYS A 135 -13.18 3.70 6.23
CA LYS A 135 -12.83 3.72 4.80
C LYS A 135 -11.45 4.35 4.62
N ARG A 136 -11.17 5.46 5.31
CA ARG A 136 -9.84 6.12 5.30
C ARG A 136 -8.73 5.15 5.69
N ARG A 137 -8.91 4.41 6.79
CA ARG A 137 -7.92 3.44 7.28
C ARG A 137 -7.71 2.27 6.30
N ARG A 138 -8.76 1.80 5.62
CA ARG A 138 -8.61 0.77 4.57
C ARG A 138 -7.80 1.26 3.39
N TYR A 139 -8.07 2.47 2.90
CA TYR A 139 -7.25 3.08 1.84
C TYR A 139 -5.80 3.23 2.30
N GLN A 140 -5.57 3.80 3.48
CA GLN A 140 -4.22 3.97 4.03
C GLN A 140 -3.50 2.64 4.20
N SER A 141 -4.20 1.60 4.67
CA SER A 141 -3.66 0.25 4.74
C SER A 141 -3.26 -0.28 3.38
N MET A 142 -4.05 0.00 2.33
CA MET A 142 -3.75 -0.40 0.95
C MET A 142 -2.49 0.28 0.42
N TRP A 143 -2.35 1.60 0.59
CA TRP A 143 -1.16 2.35 0.15
C TRP A 143 0.08 1.95 0.93
N THR A 144 -0.04 1.87 2.26
CA THR A 144 1.10 1.49 3.11
C THR A 144 1.53 0.05 2.85
N SER A 145 0.60 -0.88 2.61
CA SER A 145 0.95 -2.25 2.24
C SER A 145 1.64 -2.32 0.88
N MET A 146 1.15 -1.56 -0.10
CA MET A 146 1.78 -1.45 -1.43
C MET A 146 3.23 -0.96 -1.32
N ILE A 147 3.47 0.21 -0.74
CA ILE A 147 4.81 0.79 -0.63
C ILE A 147 5.74 -0.16 0.12
N CYS A 148 5.28 -0.70 1.26
CA CYS A 148 6.10 -1.63 2.04
C CYS A 148 6.43 -2.91 1.26
N PHE A 149 5.50 -3.42 0.46
CA PHE A 149 5.72 -4.60 -0.37
C PHE A 149 6.71 -4.31 -1.51
N LEU A 150 6.52 -3.21 -2.24
CA LEU A 150 7.42 -2.79 -3.32
C LEU A 150 8.85 -2.61 -2.81
N VAL A 151 9.01 -1.89 -1.69
CA VAL A 151 10.31 -1.68 -1.04
C VAL A 151 10.92 -3.01 -0.60
N TRP A 152 10.13 -3.93 -0.06
CA TRP A 152 10.62 -5.23 0.35
C TRP A 152 11.08 -6.08 -0.85
N ALA A 153 10.26 -6.13 -1.90
CA ALA A 153 10.52 -6.93 -3.11
C ALA A 153 11.82 -6.47 -3.78
N ILE A 154 11.93 -5.18 -4.11
CA ILE A 154 13.12 -4.62 -4.75
C ILE A 154 14.40 -4.80 -3.92
N ASN A 155 14.31 -4.74 -2.58
CA ASN A 155 15.48 -4.91 -1.72
C ASN A 155 15.95 -6.36 -1.61
N ASN A 156 15.06 -7.32 -1.80
CA ASN A 156 15.41 -8.74 -1.76
C ASN A 156 15.89 -9.23 -3.12
N ASP A 157 15.22 -8.80 -4.19
CA ASP A 157 15.60 -9.09 -5.56
C ASP A 157 15.03 -8.02 -6.50
N ARG A 158 15.90 -7.35 -7.25
CA ARG A 158 15.52 -6.24 -8.14
C ARG A 158 14.63 -6.72 -9.29
N GLU A 159 14.76 -7.98 -9.71
CA GLU A 159 13.97 -8.59 -10.78
C GLU A 159 12.62 -9.13 -10.25
N SER A 160 12.43 -9.23 -8.93
CA SER A 160 11.22 -9.77 -8.29
C SER A 160 9.93 -9.08 -8.74
N LEU A 161 9.97 -7.77 -8.99
CA LEU A 161 8.80 -7.04 -9.47
C LEU A 161 8.45 -7.43 -10.91
N GLU A 162 9.44 -7.64 -11.77
CA GLU A 162 9.25 -8.05 -13.16
C GLU A 162 8.71 -9.48 -13.25
N ASP A 163 9.21 -10.38 -12.40
CA ASP A 163 8.68 -11.75 -12.24
C ASP A 163 7.21 -11.78 -11.80
N MET A 164 6.78 -10.73 -11.11
CA MET A 164 5.39 -10.50 -10.69
C MET A 164 4.56 -9.70 -11.73
N GLY A 165 5.12 -9.45 -12.91
CA GLY A 165 4.45 -8.75 -14.01
C GLY A 165 4.33 -7.23 -13.81
N LEU A 166 5.16 -6.65 -12.95
CA LEU A 166 5.28 -5.21 -12.74
C LEU A 166 6.59 -4.70 -13.36
N GLU A 167 6.47 -4.20 -14.59
CA GLU A 167 7.56 -3.67 -15.42
C GLU A 167 7.74 -2.17 -15.16
N LEU A 168 8.53 -1.84 -14.15
CA LEU A 168 8.82 -0.45 -13.78
C LEU A 168 9.99 0.11 -14.58
N ASP A 169 9.90 1.39 -14.94
CA ASP A 169 11.07 2.13 -15.39
C ASP A 169 12.10 2.29 -14.26
N GLU A 170 13.33 2.59 -14.63
CA GLU A 170 14.43 2.70 -13.66
C GLU A 170 14.22 3.87 -12.69
N ALA A 171 13.56 4.95 -13.10
CA ALA A 171 13.32 6.09 -12.23
C ALA A 171 12.34 5.74 -11.09
N VAL A 172 11.29 4.96 -11.38
CA VAL A 172 10.33 4.48 -10.37
C VAL A 172 10.99 3.42 -9.47
N LYS A 173 11.88 2.58 -10.01
CA LYS A 173 12.68 1.64 -9.19
C LYS A 173 13.61 2.37 -8.22
N GLU A 174 14.28 3.43 -8.69
CA GLU A 174 15.12 4.31 -7.85
C GLU A 174 14.29 4.99 -6.75
N ASP A 175 13.12 5.55 -7.08
CA ASP A 175 12.22 6.13 -6.08
C ASP A 175 11.87 5.12 -4.95
N ILE A 176 11.61 3.85 -5.31
CA ILE A 176 11.30 2.78 -4.35
C ILE A 176 12.54 2.44 -3.49
N LEU A 177 13.72 2.36 -4.10
CA LEU A 177 14.98 2.13 -3.38
C LEU A 177 15.25 3.24 -2.37
N ASP A 178 15.09 4.50 -2.78
CA ASP A 178 15.33 5.67 -1.95
C ASP A 178 14.39 5.70 -0.74
N ILE A 179 13.09 5.44 -0.92
CA ILE A 179 12.15 5.28 0.19
C ILE A 179 12.65 4.21 1.17
N GLY A 180 13.12 3.07 0.65
CA GLY A 180 13.61 1.97 1.46
C GLY A 180 14.91 2.25 2.22
N MET A 181 15.78 3.08 1.65
CA MET A 181 17.05 3.49 2.26
C MET A 181 16.83 4.54 3.34
N VAL A 182 16.07 5.60 3.03
CA VAL A 182 15.85 6.74 3.92
C VAL A 182 14.96 6.34 5.11
N ALA A 183 13.99 5.43 4.94
CA ALA A 183 13.08 5.03 6.01
C ALA A 183 13.78 4.43 7.26
N VAL A 184 14.98 3.90 7.14
CA VAL A 184 15.74 3.35 8.27
C VAL A 184 17.09 4.03 8.49
N ALA A 185 17.36 5.11 7.74
CA ALA A 185 18.58 5.88 7.89
C ALA A 185 18.58 6.58 9.27
N PRO A 186 19.74 6.62 9.97
CA PRO A 186 19.87 7.47 11.14
C PRO A 186 19.60 8.93 10.75
N ALA A 187 18.90 9.69 11.60
CA ALA A 187 18.67 11.13 11.40
C ALA A 187 19.97 11.95 11.26
N SER A 188 21.13 11.37 11.60
CA SER A 188 22.46 11.95 11.44
C SER A 188 23.16 11.59 10.11
N SER A 189 22.48 10.92 9.19
CA SER A 189 23.08 10.46 7.94
C SER A 189 23.18 11.63 6.95
N TRP A 190 24.19 12.48 7.11
CA TRP A 190 24.52 13.64 6.25
C TRP A 190 24.72 13.32 4.75
N PHE A 191 24.67 12.05 4.36
CA PHE A 191 24.90 11.58 2.99
C PHE A 191 23.61 11.28 2.21
N MET A 192 22.46 11.24 2.86
CA MET A 192 21.17 11.22 2.16
C MET A 192 20.68 12.65 2.12
N GLY A 193 20.19 13.13 0.98
CA GLY A 193 19.77 14.52 0.80
C GLY A 193 18.74 14.98 1.84
N ASP A 194 18.37 16.26 1.78
CA ASP A 194 17.41 16.86 2.74
C ASP A 194 16.00 16.22 2.68
N ASP A 195 15.73 15.33 1.73
CA ASP A 195 14.45 14.65 1.55
C ASP A 195 14.21 13.61 2.65
N THR A 196 13.13 13.82 3.41
CA THR A 196 12.71 12.89 4.44
C THR A 196 11.92 11.71 3.83
N PRO A 197 11.75 10.59 4.55
CA PRO A 197 10.94 9.47 4.05
C PRO A 197 9.52 9.90 3.69
N GLU A 198 8.98 10.88 4.40
CA GLU A 198 7.68 11.49 4.14
C GLU A 198 7.60 12.15 2.76
N ASP A 199 8.60 12.95 2.41
CA ASP A 199 8.65 13.71 1.16
C ASP A 199 8.81 12.78 -0.04
N LEU A 200 9.68 11.77 0.08
CA LEU A 200 9.86 10.74 -0.95
C LEU A 200 8.58 9.93 -1.18
N ILE A 201 7.90 9.52 -0.11
CA ILE A 201 6.61 8.83 -0.20
C ILE A 201 5.59 9.73 -0.92
N GLN A 202 5.45 10.99 -0.51
CA GLN A 202 4.48 11.90 -1.13
C GLN A 202 4.79 12.14 -2.62
N ALA A 203 6.05 12.36 -2.98
CA ALA A 203 6.49 12.56 -4.35
C ALA A 203 6.19 11.33 -5.21
N PHE A 204 6.57 10.14 -4.72
CA PHE A 204 6.30 8.86 -5.37
C PHE A 204 4.80 8.67 -5.63
N LEU A 205 3.95 8.84 -4.61
CA LEU A 205 2.50 8.69 -4.78
C LEU A 205 1.92 9.71 -5.75
N THR A 206 2.39 10.96 -5.71
CA THR A 206 1.95 12.01 -6.64
C THR A 206 2.30 11.63 -8.08
N LYS A 207 3.52 11.12 -8.32
CA LYS A 207 3.97 10.63 -9.62
C LYS A 207 3.07 9.52 -10.14
N LEU A 208 2.78 8.50 -9.32
CA LEU A 208 1.93 7.38 -9.71
C LEU A 208 0.49 7.80 -10.05
N ILE A 209 -0.04 8.80 -9.36
CA ILE A 209 -1.41 9.28 -9.55
C ILE A 209 -1.53 10.19 -10.79
N THR A 210 -0.49 10.97 -11.08
CA THR A 210 -0.48 11.95 -12.18
C THR A 210 0.03 11.38 -13.50
N ASP A 211 0.57 10.16 -13.48
CA ASP A 211 0.96 9.42 -14.67
C ASP A 211 -0.24 9.17 -15.60
N GLU A 212 -0.19 9.74 -16.80
CA GLU A 212 -1.23 9.61 -17.82
C GLU A 212 -1.08 8.32 -18.65
N SER A 213 0.06 7.63 -18.55
CA SER A 213 0.40 6.42 -19.31
C SER A 213 -0.04 5.12 -18.61
N VAL A 214 -1.29 5.14 -18.11
CA VAL A 214 -1.83 4.18 -17.14
C VAL A 214 -2.05 2.77 -17.73
N ILE A 215 -0.98 1.97 -17.78
CA ILE A 215 -1.06 0.52 -17.98
C ILE A 215 -0.76 -0.16 -16.65
N ALA A 216 -1.58 -1.13 -16.26
CA ALA A 216 -1.48 -1.81 -14.97
C ALA A 216 -0.10 -2.47 -14.75
N ARG A 217 0.61 -2.87 -15.80
CA ARG A 217 1.96 -3.44 -15.71
C ARG A 217 3.07 -2.42 -15.45
N LYS A 218 2.82 -1.12 -15.63
CA LYS A 218 3.85 -0.07 -15.50
C LYS A 218 3.61 0.88 -14.33
N ASN A 219 2.40 0.85 -13.77
CA ASN A 219 2.01 1.72 -12.69
C ASN A 219 1.77 0.89 -11.41
N PRO A 220 2.64 0.99 -10.38
CA PRO A 220 2.53 0.21 -9.16
C PRO A 220 1.17 0.35 -8.44
N LEU A 221 0.55 1.53 -8.50
CA LEU A 221 -0.75 1.75 -7.88
C LEU A 221 -1.85 0.98 -8.59
N LEU A 222 -1.91 1.08 -9.92
CA LEU A 222 -2.90 0.33 -10.67
C LEU A 222 -2.63 -1.18 -10.57
N TRP A 223 -1.37 -1.60 -10.66
CA TRP A 223 -0.95 -2.99 -10.43
C TRP A 223 -1.46 -3.53 -9.10
N TRP A 224 -1.22 -2.78 -8.01
CA TRP A 224 -1.61 -3.16 -6.66
C TRP A 224 -3.12 -3.29 -6.50
N ILE A 225 -3.90 -2.41 -7.15
CA ILE A 225 -5.35 -2.53 -7.17
C ILE A 225 -5.78 -3.81 -7.90
N CYS A 226 -5.14 -4.14 -9.01
CA CYS A 226 -5.47 -5.33 -9.78
C CYS A 226 -5.21 -6.63 -9.00
N ILE A 227 -4.14 -6.70 -8.20
CA ILE A 227 -3.87 -7.90 -7.40
C ILE A 227 -4.79 -8.05 -6.18
N LEU A 228 -5.46 -6.98 -5.75
CA LEU A 228 -6.35 -6.99 -4.58
C LEU A 228 -7.80 -7.31 -4.95
N VAL A 229 -8.13 -7.28 -6.24
CA VAL A 229 -9.43 -7.61 -6.83
C VAL A 229 -9.50 -9.10 -7.09
#